data_AF-A0A3Q3C6E3-F1
#
_entry.id   AF-A0A3Q3C6E3-F1
#
_cell.length_a   1.000
_cell.length_b   1.000
_cell.length_c   1.000
_cell.angle_alpha   90.00
_cell.angle_beta   90.00
_cell.angle_gamma   90.00
#
_symmetry.space_group_name_H-M   'P 1'
#
loop_
_entity.id
_entity.type
_entity.pdbx_description
1 polymer ?
#
loop_
_entity_poly.entity_id
_entity_poly.type
_entity_poly.pdbx_seq_one_letter_code
_entity_poly.pdbx_strand_id
1 'polypeptide(L)'
;MGLGCTEEGFGMAFGVNHLGHFLLTNLLLERLKQCGPSRVVTVAALLHHLGTIDFSLLNSQKDLVSGQSTWDSFQAYCNSKLCNVLFTRELSNKLEGTSVSCYCLHPGQFKMHKNWFFYSILTNIHTSTFSSMSTVGQKSI
;
A
#
# COMPACT_ATOMS: atom_id res chain seq x y z
N MET A 1 -5.79 -6.46 5.61
CA MET A 1 -5.34 -6.29 4.21
C MET A 1 -5.22 -7.68 3.62
N GLY A 2 -5.78 -7.90 2.44
CA GLY A 2 -5.92 -9.25 1.88
C GLY A 2 -4.59 -9.86 1.46
N LEU A 3 -4.42 -11.15 1.77
CA LEU A 3 -3.31 -12.02 1.38
C LEU A 3 -3.39 -12.36 -0.13
N GLY A 4 -3.36 -11.35 -1.00
CA GLY A 4 -3.58 -11.53 -2.44
C GLY A 4 -2.66 -10.70 -3.32
N CYS A 5 -2.68 -11.00 -4.62
CA CYS A 5 -1.97 -10.28 -5.66
C CYS A 5 -2.97 -9.68 -6.66
N THR A 6 -2.54 -8.65 -7.40
CA THR A 6 -3.27 -8.18 -8.59
C THR A 6 -3.20 -9.21 -9.71
N GLU A 7 -3.98 -9.03 -10.77
CA GLU A 7 -3.99 -9.93 -11.94
C GLU A 7 -2.60 -10.01 -12.61
N GLU A 8 -1.81 -8.93 -12.55
CA GLU A 8 -0.46 -8.84 -13.09
C GLU A 8 0.62 -9.44 -12.15
N GLY A 9 0.19 -9.95 -10.99
CA GLY A 9 1.04 -10.63 -10.02
C GLY A 9 1.77 -9.72 -9.04
N PHE A 10 1.37 -8.44 -8.89
CA PHE A 10 1.94 -7.57 -7.86
C PHE A 10 1.25 -7.77 -6.52
N GLY A 11 1.99 -7.65 -5.42
CA GLY A 11 1.38 -7.64 -4.08
C GLY A 11 0.29 -6.58 -3.97
N MET A 12 -0.85 -6.92 -3.34
CA MET A 12 -2.06 -6.08 -3.40
C MET A 12 -1.81 -4.62 -2.96
N ALA A 13 -1.07 -4.42 -1.87
CA ALA A 13 -0.75 -3.09 -1.37
C ALA A 13 0.12 -2.30 -2.37
N PHE A 14 1.09 -2.95 -3.02
CA PHE A 14 1.96 -2.31 -4.00
C PHE A 14 1.21 -1.97 -5.28
N GLY A 15 0.50 -2.95 -5.84
CA GLY A 15 -0.25 -2.82 -7.09
C GLY A 15 -1.31 -1.71 -7.00
N VAL A 16 -2.17 -1.78 -5.98
CA VAL A 16 -3.31 -0.87 -5.85
C VAL A 16 -2.90 0.50 -5.34
N ASN A 17 -2.08 0.58 -4.28
CA ASN A 17 -1.79 1.88 -3.67
C ASN A 17 -0.76 2.68 -4.46
N HIS A 18 0.11 2.01 -5.22
CA HIS A 18 1.24 2.65 -5.88
C HIS A 18 1.24 2.47 -7.39
N LEU A 19 1.36 1.24 -7.91
CA LEU A 19 1.61 1.03 -9.35
C LEU A 19 0.47 1.53 -10.23
N GLY A 20 -0.79 1.29 -9.86
CA GLY A 20 -1.94 1.82 -10.59
C GLY A 20 -1.92 3.35 -10.68
N HIS A 21 -1.64 4.03 -9.56
CA HIS A 21 -1.54 5.49 -9.51
C HIS A 21 -0.32 6.03 -10.24
N PHE A 22 0.83 5.35 -10.12
CA PHE A 22 2.05 5.65 -10.87
C PHE A 22 1.77 5.63 -12.36
N LEU A 23 1.20 4.54 -12.87
CA LEU A 23 0.89 4.39 -14.29
C LEU A 23 -0.12 5.44 -14.75
N LEU A 24 -1.25 5.59 -14.04
CA LEU A 24 -2.28 6.58 -14.36
C LEU A 24 -1.70 7.99 -14.46
N THR A 25 -0.88 8.39 -13.49
CA THR A 25 -0.27 9.72 -13.47
C THR A 25 0.67 9.93 -14.66
N ASN A 26 1.47 8.93 -15.01
CA ASN A 26 2.38 9.02 -16.17
C ASN A 26 1.61 9.09 -17.50
N LEU A 27 0.50 8.36 -17.64
CA LEU A 27 -0.35 8.42 -18.83
C LEU A 27 -1.02 9.79 -19.01
N LEU A 28 -1.35 10.46 -17.91
CA LEU A 28 -1.98 11.78 -17.93
C LEU A 28 -0.97 12.94 -18.01
N LEU A 29 0.34 12.67 -17.91
CA LEU A 29 1.36 13.68 -17.68
C LEU A 29 1.40 14.76 -18.76
N GLU A 30 1.36 14.36 -20.02
CA GLU A 30 1.37 15.31 -21.14
C GLU A 30 0.11 16.19 -21.17
N ARG A 31 -1.05 15.62 -20.80
CA ARG A 31 -2.28 16.40 -20.70
C ARG A 31 -2.24 17.39 -19.56
N LEU A 32 -1.68 17.00 -18.41
CA LEU A 32 -1.49 17.89 -17.26
C LEU A 32 -0.57 19.08 -17.61
N LYS A 33 0.49 18.85 -18.40
CA LYS A 33 1.38 19.92 -18.89
C LYS A 33 0.66 20.90 -19.82
N GLN A 34 -0.19 20.40 -20.72
CA GLN A 34 -0.94 21.23 -21.67
C GLN A 34 -2.06 22.06 -21.01
N CYS A 35 -2.69 21.53 -19.96
CA CYS A 35 -3.82 22.17 -19.26
C CYS A 35 -3.38 23.02 -18.06
N GLY A 36 -2.14 23.49 -18.04
CA GLY A 36 -1.59 24.25 -16.91
C GLY A 36 -2.41 25.49 -16.52
N PRO A 37 -2.50 25.85 -15.23
CA PRO A 37 -1.84 25.22 -14.09
C PRO A 37 -2.55 23.93 -13.62
N SER A 38 -1.78 22.86 -13.40
CA SER A 38 -2.30 21.55 -12.97
C SER A 38 -1.63 21.09 -11.69
N ARG A 39 -2.28 20.19 -10.95
CA ARG A 39 -1.76 19.67 -9.68
C ARG A 39 -1.93 18.16 -9.59
N VAL A 40 -0.89 17.48 -9.14
CA VAL A 40 -0.92 16.06 -8.75
C VAL A 40 -0.82 16.00 -7.23
N VAL A 41 -1.81 15.42 -6.58
CA VAL A 41 -1.82 15.26 -5.12
C VAL A 41 -1.86 13.77 -4.78
N THR A 42 -0.80 13.26 -4.18
CA THR A 42 -0.67 11.86 -3.80
C THR A 42 -0.91 11.70 -2.30
N VAL A 43 -1.82 10.79 -1.93
CA VAL A 43 -2.11 10.50 -0.52
C VAL A 43 -1.22 9.39 0.02
N ALA A 44 -0.40 9.75 1.01
CA ALA A 44 0.42 8.86 1.81
C ALA A 44 -0.22 8.62 3.21
N ALA A 45 0.53 8.05 4.14
CA ALA A 45 0.12 7.82 5.52
C ALA A 45 1.31 8.05 6.45
N LEU A 46 1.09 8.41 7.72
CA LEU A 46 2.18 8.56 8.71
C LEU A 46 3.08 7.32 8.79
N LEU A 47 2.51 6.14 8.54
CA LEU A 47 3.20 4.85 8.54
C LEU A 47 4.29 4.71 7.46
N HIS A 48 4.38 5.63 6.50
CA HIS A 48 5.49 5.64 5.53
C HIS A 48 6.87 5.73 6.19
N HIS A 49 6.97 6.29 7.40
CA HIS A 49 8.22 6.33 8.17
C HIS A 49 8.73 4.95 8.60
N LEU A 50 7.84 3.95 8.64
CA LEU A 50 8.19 2.56 8.93
C LEU A 50 8.46 1.76 7.65
N GLY A 51 8.32 2.38 6.48
CA GLY A 51 8.54 1.72 5.20
C GLY A 51 10.02 1.56 4.87
N THR A 52 10.35 0.48 4.18
CA THR A 52 11.67 0.20 3.61
C THR A 52 11.48 -0.37 2.21
N ILE A 53 12.31 0.05 1.25
CA ILE A 53 12.24 -0.48 -0.12
C ILE A 53 13.47 -1.34 -0.37
N ASP A 54 13.23 -2.62 -0.63
CA ASP A 54 14.21 -3.53 -1.20
C ASP A 54 13.96 -3.65 -2.71
N PHE A 55 14.83 -3.02 -3.50
CA PHE A 55 14.74 -3.06 -4.96
C PHE A 55 15.07 -4.44 -5.53
N SER A 56 15.90 -5.23 -4.86
CA SER A 56 16.22 -6.60 -5.28
C SER A 56 14.99 -7.50 -5.18
N LEU A 57 14.24 -7.31 -4.10
CA LEU A 57 12.96 -7.99 -3.87
C LEU A 57 11.91 -7.57 -4.91
N LEU A 58 11.77 -6.26 -5.16
CA LEU A 58 10.85 -5.75 -6.18
C LEU A 58 11.11 -6.34 -7.57
N ASN A 59 12.37 -6.45 -7.97
CA ASN A 59 12.77 -6.99 -9.27
C ASN A 59 12.53 -8.50 -9.38
N SER A 60 12.62 -9.24 -8.28
CA SER A 60 12.52 -10.70 -8.29
C SER A 60 11.10 -11.21 -8.02
N GLN A 61 10.35 -10.57 -7.13
CA GLN A 61 9.08 -11.08 -6.61
C GLN A 61 7.88 -10.18 -6.93
N LYS A 62 8.08 -9.00 -7.55
CA LYS A 62 7.01 -8.04 -7.83
C LYS A 62 6.21 -7.61 -6.59
N ASP A 63 6.82 -7.69 -5.41
CA ASP A 63 6.20 -7.30 -4.15
C ASP A 63 7.21 -6.52 -3.27
N LEU A 64 6.68 -5.80 -2.29
CA LEU A 64 7.41 -4.99 -1.34
C LEU A 64 7.83 -5.77 -0.09
N VAL A 65 7.39 -7.03 0.05
CA VAL A 65 7.71 -7.96 1.15
C VAL A 65 7.82 -9.38 0.60
N SER A 66 8.58 -10.23 1.28
CA SER A 66 8.81 -11.62 0.85
C SER A 66 7.84 -12.63 1.49
N GLY A 67 7.16 -12.22 2.55
CA GLY A 67 6.29 -13.08 3.36
C GLY A 67 4.80 -12.77 3.19
N GLN A 68 3.98 -13.66 3.74
CA GLN A 68 2.52 -13.61 3.69
C GLN A 68 1.91 -13.52 5.09
N SER A 69 2.68 -13.13 6.10
CA SER A 69 2.12 -12.94 7.45
C SER A 69 1.29 -11.65 7.53
N THR A 70 0.51 -11.52 8.59
CA THR A 70 -0.18 -10.25 8.93
C THR A 70 0.82 -9.10 9.10
N TRP A 71 2.00 -9.40 9.64
CA TRP A 71 3.07 -8.43 9.78
C TRP A 71 3.62 -8.00 8.42
N ASP A 72 3.85 -8.94 7.50
CA ASP A 72 4.28 -8.63 6.14
C ASP A 72 3.24 -7.80 5.39
N SER A 73 1.94 -8.10 5.58
CA SER A 73 0.86 -7.31 4.99
C SER A 73 0.86 -5.86 5.51
N PHE A 74 1.12 -5.67 6.80
CA PHE A 74 1.29 -4.34 7.39
C PHE A 74 2.53 -3.64 6.83
N GLN A 75 3.65 -4.35 6.74
CA GLN A 75 4.90 -3.80 6.20
C GLN A 75 4.76 -3.45 4.72
N ALA A 76 4.10 -4.28 3.91
CA ALA A 76 3.80 -4.01 2.50
C ALA A 76 2.97 -2.73 2.34
N TYR A 77 2.03 -2.47 3.24
CA TYR A 77 1.30 -1.21 3.28
C TYR A 77 2.21 -0.03 3.61
N CYS A 78 3.02 -0.11 4.66
CA CYS A 78 4.00 0.92 5.03
C CYS A 78 4.93 1.25 3.85
N ASN A 79 5.47 0.21 3.21
CA ASN A 79 6.32 0.30 2.04
C ASN A 79 5.58 0.97 0.88
N SER A 80 4.32 0.60 0.60
CA SER A 80 3.53 1.22 -0.47
C SER A 80 3.28 2.72 -0.24
N LYS A 81 3.13 3.13 1.03
CA LYS A 81 2.97 4.55 1.39
C LYS A 81 4.28 5.32 1.33
N LEU A 82 5.42 4.67 1.58
CA LEU A 82 6.73 5.24 1.28
C LEU A 82 6.93 5.43 -0.22
N CYS A 83 6.55 4.46 -1.06
CA CYS A 83 6.62 4.60 -2.52
C CYS A 83 5.84 5.84 -3.00
N ASN A 84 4.68 6.15 -2.42
CA ASN A 84 3.91 7.35 -2.76
C ASN A 84 4.64 8.66 -2.45
N VAL A 85 5.36 8.73 -1.32
CA VAL A 85 6.18 9.89 -0.96
C VAL A 85 7.34 10.06 -1.93
N LEU A 86 8.08 8.97 -2.19
CA LEU A 86 9.22 8.99 -3.10
C LEU A 86 8.80 9.33 -4.53
N PHE A 87 7.69 8.77 -5.00
CA PHE A 87 7.15 9.09 -6.31
C PHE A 87 6.77 10.56 -6.43
N THR A 88 6.13 11.14 -5.41
CA THR A 88 5.77 12.55 -5.48
C THR A 88 7.00 13.45 -5.52
N ARG A 89 8.03 13.12 -4.72
CA ARG A 89 9.31 13.84 -4.74
C ARG A 89 9.96 13.76 -6.12
N GLU A 90 10.06 12.57 -6.68
CA GLU A 90 10.70 12.38 -7.98
C GLU A 90 9.89 12.97 -9.14
N LEU A 91 8.56 12.87 -9.09
CA LEU A 91 7.67 13.51 -10.06
C LEU A 91 7.82 15.03 -10.03
N SER A 92 7.95 15.62 -8.82
CA SER A 92 8.22 17.05 -8.68
C SER A 92 9.54 17.45 -9.32
N ASN A 93 10.62 16.67 -9.14
CA ASN A 93 11.91 16.93 -9.76
C ASN A 93 11.80 16.86 -11.29
N LYS A 94 11.12 15.84 -11.83
CA LYS A 94 10.95 15.65 -13.28
C LYS A 94 10.10 16.72 -13.95
N LEU A 95 9.22 17.36 -13.18
CA LEU A 95 8.30 18.39 -13.66
C LEU A 95 8.79 19.82 -13.38
N GLU A 96 10.02 19.97 -12.89
CA GLU A 96 10.64 21.28 -12.73
C GLU A 96 10.63 22.05 -14.06
N GLY A 97 10.25 23.34 -14.00
CA GLY A 97 10.08 24.19 -15.18
C GLY A 97 8.74 24.02 -15.90
N THR A 98 7.88 23.08 -15.50
CA THR A 98 6.49 22.98 -16.00
C THR A 98 5.50 23.71 -15.10
N SER A 99 4.26 23.90 -15.57
CA SER A 99 3.16 24.46 -14.78
C SER A 99 2.40 23.42 -13.94
N VAL A 100 3.02 22.27 -13.66
CA VAL A 100 2.41 21.18 -12.89
C VAL A 100 3.06 21.08 -11.52
N SER A 101 2.27 21.29 -10.45
CA SER A 101 2.77 21.17 -9.07
C SER A 101 2.43 19.82 -8.47
N CYS A 102 3.34 19.26 -7.68
CA CYS A 102 3.19 17.97 -7.03
C CYS A 102 3.15 18.10 -5.51
N TYR A 103 2.18 17.48 -4.86
CA TYR A 103 2.03 17.50 -3.40
C TYR A 103 1.81 16.10 -2.85
N CYS A 104 2.43 15.82 -1.70
CA CYS A 104 2.18 14.61 -0.94
C CYS A 104 1.63 14.99 0.42
N LEU A 105 0.59 14.30 0.87
CA LEU A 105 -0.01 14.55 2.18
C LEU A 105 -0.39 13.24 2.87
N HIS A 106 -0.47 13.28 4.19
CA HIS A 106 -1.21 12.30 4.97
C HIS A 106 -2.42 13.01 5.63
N PRO A 107 -3.63 12.43 5.62
CA PRO A 107 -4.82 13.10 6.17
C PRO A 107 -4.85 13.13 7.71
N GLY A 108 -3.83 12.58 8.38
CA GLY A 108 -3.79 12.42 9.83
C GLY A 108 -4.53 11.16 10.28
N GLN A 109 -4.63 10.97 11.59
CA GLN A 109 -5.43 9.88 12.15
C GLN A 109 -6.90 10.26 12.07
N PHE A 110 -7.67 9.55 11.24
CA PHE A 110 -9.12 9.61 11.34
C PHE A 110 -9.51 9.12 12.74
N LYS A 111 -10.31 9.92 13.47
CA LYS A 111 -11.06 9.42 14.64
C LYS A 111 -12.13 8.45 14.15
N MET A 112 -11.71 7.26 13.73
CA MET A 112 -12.61 6.12 13.63
C MET A 112 -13.09 5.83 15.06
N HIS A 113 -14.39 5.64 15.25
CA HIS A 113 -14.96 5.31 16.55
C HIS A 113 -14.16 4.14 17.17
N LYS A 114 -13.50 4.39 18.31
CA LYS A 114 -12.42 3.55 18.88
C LYS A 114 -12.74 2.05 18.96
N ASN A 115 -14.02 1.67 19.01
CA ASN A 115 -14.44 0.27 19.06
C ASN A 115 -14.14 -0.49 17.77
N TRP A 116 -14.22 0.09 16.58
CA TRP A 116 -14.22 -0.73 15.35
C TRP A 116 -12.84 -1.29 14.97
N PHE A 117 -11.78 -0.49 15.12
CA PHE A 117 -10.41 -0.94 14.84
C PHE A 117 -9.93 -1.98 15.87
N PHE A 118 -10.26 -1.79 17.16
CA PHE A 118 -9.94 -2.76 18.20
C PHE A 118 -10.76 -4.05 18.08
N TYR A 119 -12.05 -3.95 17.73
CA TYR A 119 -12.90 -5.11 17.50
C TYR A 119 -12.39 -5.95 16.33
N SER A 120 -11.97 -5.32 15.22
CA SER A 120 -11.37 -6.01 14.07
C SER A 120 -10.09 -6.80 14.42
N ILE A 121 -9.26 -6.29 15.32
CA ILE A 121 -8.03 -6.99 15.75
C ILE A 121 -8.39 -8.13 16.71
N LEU A 122 -9.28 -7.89 17.67
CA LEU A 122 -9.67 -8.88 18.69
C LEU A 122 -10.50 -10.04 18.14
N THR A 123 -11.41 -9.80 17.18
CA THR A 123 -12.21 -10.88 16.59
C THR A 123 -11.39 -11.81 15.70
N ASN A 124 -10.32 -11.32 15.06
CA ASN A 124 -9.43 -12.17 14.25
C ASN A 124 -8.52 -13.08 15.11
N ILE A 125 -8.25 -12.71 16.35
CA ILE A 125 -7.51 -13.54 17.31
C ILE A 125 -8.42 -14.66 17.87
N HIS A 126 -9.72 -14.40 18.05
CA HIS A 126 -10.65 -15.40 18.58
C HIS A 126 -11.06 -16.47 17.56
N THR A 127 -11.07 -16.14 16.26
CA THR A 127 -11.39 -17.10 15.19
C THR A 127 -10.23 -18.05 14.86
N SER A 128 -8.98 -17.66 15.13
CA SER A 128 -7.80 -18.49 14.85
C SER A 128 -7.55 -19.57 15.92
N THR A 129 -8.07 -19.41 17.14
CA THR A 129 -8.04 -20.45 18.19
C THR A 129 -9.16 -21.49 18.08
N PHE A 130 -10.30 -21.16 17.45
CA PHE A 130 -11.41 -22.12 17.33
C PHE A 130 -11.26 -23.10 16.16
N SER A 131 -10.51 -22.73 15.12
CA SER A 131 -10.30 -23.59 13.94
C SER A 131 -9.25 -24.70 14.18
N SER A 132 -8.42 -24.63 15.24
CA SER A 132 -7.46 -25.70 15.54
C SER A 132 -8.03 -26.81 16.45
N MET A 133 -9.19 -26.59 17.09
CA MET A 133 -9.83 -27.58 17.97
C MET A 133 -10.81 -28.52 17.24
N SER A 134 -11.19 -28.26 15.99
CA SER A 134 -12.11 -29.11 15.22
C SER A 134 -11.42 -30.24 14.42
N THR A 135 -10.09 -30.23 14.30
CA THR A 135 -9.36 -31.20 13.43
C THR A 135 -8.81 -32.42 14.18
N VAL A 136 -8.93 -32.51 15.50
CA VAL A 136 -8.36 -33.63 16.30
C VAL A 136 -9.35 -34.79 16.56
N GLY A 137 -10.61 -34.69 16.13
CA GLY A 137 -11.66 -35.65 16.50
C GLY A 137 -11.97 -36.80 15.54
N GLN A 138 -11.27 -36.96 14.40
CA GLN A 138 -11.56 -38.03 13.44
C GLN A 138 -10.30 -38.78 13.01
N LYS A 139 -9.90 -39.78 13.81
CA LYS A 139 -9.16 -40.95 13.33
C LYS A 139 -9.29 -42.12 14.31
N SER A 140 -9.72 -43.25 13.74
CA SER A 140 -9.56 -44.65 14.19
C SER A 140 -10.73 -45.30 14.92
N ILE A 141 -11.10 -46.43 14.31
CA ILE A 141 -11.92 -47.58 14.73
C ILE A 141 -11.43 -48.14 16.07
#